data_AF-A0A5J4QVH2-F1
#
_entry.id   AF-A0A5J4QVH2-F1
#
_cell.length_a   1.000
_cell.length_b   1.000
_cell.length_c   1.000
_cell.angle_alpha   90.00
_cell.angle_beta   90.00
_cell.angle_gamma   90.00
#
_symmetry.space_group_name_H-M   'P 1'
#
loop_
_entity.id
_entity.type
_entity.pdbx_description
1 polymer ?
#
loop_
_entity_poly.entity_id
_entity_poly.type
_entity_poly.pdbx_seq_one_letter_code
_entity_poly.pdbx_strand_id
1 'polypeptide(L)' 'MYPTDLTETQWQFIEKVLLPQERKRKRSLQQLWNALFYIVKTGCQWRMLPKEYPKWELVYYYYRKWSGMEEFDLLLGGLR' A
#
# COMPACT_ATOMS: atom_id res chain seq x y z
N MET A 1 -7.21 7.49 -11.23
CA MET A 1 -6.27 8.06 -10.26
C MET A 1 -7.10 8.68 -9.16
N TYR A 2 -6.96 8.18 -7.94
CA TYR A 2 -7.73 8.61 -6.77
C TYR A 2 -6.94 9.68 -6.01
N PRO A 3 -7.60 10.64 -5.33
CA PRO A 3 -6.92 11.63 -4.49
C PRO A 3 -6.19 11.00 -3.27
N THR A 4 -6.41 9.71 -3.03
CA THR A 4 -5.73 8.90 -2.03
C THR A 4 -4.45 8.23 -2.53
N ASP A 5 -4.20 8.25 -3.85
CA ASP A 5 -3.01 7.64 -4.44
C ASP A 5 -1.74 8.35 -3.96
N LEU A 6 -0.65 7.59 -3.82
CA LEU A 6 0.65 8.11 -3.43
C LEU A 6 1.21 9.06 -4.49
N THR A 7 1.84 10.15 -4.06
CA THR A 7 2.70 10.93 -4.95
C THR A 7 3.97 10.15 -5.27
N GLU A 8 4.59 10.43 -6.41
CA GLU A 8 5.83 9.78 -6.82
C GLU A 8 6.95 9.91 -5.76
N THR A 9 7.02 11.07 -5.09
CA THR A 9 7.99 11.31 -4.01
C THR A 9 7.73 10.43 -2.78
N GLN A 10 6.47 10.27 -2.38
CA GLN A 10 6.10 9.37 -1.28
C GLN A 10 6.37 7.91 -1.66
N TRP A 11 6.12 7.53 -2.92
CA TRP A 11 6.43 6.21 -3.44
C TRP A 11 7.92 5.90 -3.36
N GLN A 12 8.78 6.82 -3.81
CA GLN A 12 10.24 6.65 -3.74
C GLN A 12 10.76 6.49 -2.31
N PHE A 13 10.17 7.18 -1.34
CA PHE A 13 10.52 7.00 0.07
C PHE A 13 10.15 5.59 0.55
N ILE A 14 8.92 5.14 0.28
CA ILE A 14 8.43 3.81 0.65
C ILE A 14 9.27 2.71 -0.02
N GLU A 15 9.60 2.87 -1.29
CA GLU A 15 10.42 1.92 -2.04
C GLU A 15 11.81 1.77 -1.40
N LYS A 16 12.47 2.87 -1.05
CA LYS A 16 13.79 2.84 -0.42
C LYS A 16 13.79 2.24 0.99
N VAL A 17 12.75 2.51 1.79
CA VAL A 17 12.70 2.12 3.21
C VAL A 17 12.18 0.68 3.37
N LEU A 18 11.05 0.35 2.74
CA LEU A 18 10.36 -0.92 2.96
C LEU A 18 10.72 -2.01 1.95
N LEU A 19 11.38 -1.65 0.85
CA LEU A 19 11.67 -2.58 -0.25
C LEU A 19 13.15 -2.54 -0.68
N PRO A 20 14.11 -2.75 0.25
CA PRO A 20 15.54 -2.72 -0.07
C PRO A 20 16.00 -3.81 -1.06
N GLN A 21 15.16 -4.82 -1.34
CA GLN A 21 15.42 -5.83 -2.36
C GLN A 21 14.52 -5.62 -3.59
N GLU A 22 15.14 -5.19 -4.69
CA GLU A 22 14.57 -5.16 -6.04
C GLU A 22 14.33 -6.58 -6.58
N ARG A 23 13.38 -7.31 -5.97
CA ARG A 23 12.86 -8.53 -6.59
C ARG A 23 11.96 -8.15 -7.75
N LYS A 24 12.27 -8.63 -8.96
CA LYS A 24 11.39 -8.57 -10.14
C LYS A 24 10.04 -9.18 -9.77
N ARG A 25 9.06 -8.34 -9.46
CA ARG A 25 7.69 -8.75 -9.13
C ARG A 25 6.80 -8.52 -10.35
N LYS A 26 5.96 -9.52 -10.66
CA LYS A 26 4.98 -9.44 -11.75
C LYS A 26 3.90 -8.34 -11.56
N ARG A 27 3.76 -7.78 -10.35
CA ARG A 27 2.78 -6.72 -10.04
C ARG A 27 3.51 -5.53 -9.41
N SER A 28 3.10 -4.33 -9.82
CA SER A 28 3.61 -3.08 -9.26
C SER A 28 3.21 -2.99 -7.79
N LEU A 29 4.20 -2.96 -6.90
CA LEU A 29 3.97 -2.73 -5.47
C LEU A 29 3.29 -1.38 -5.23
N GLN A 30 3.55 -0.41 -6.11
CA GLN A 30 2.88 0.89 -6.12
C GLN A 30 1.35 0.75 -6.14
N GLN A 31 0.80 -0.17 -6.94
CA GLN A 31 -0.66 -0.40 -6.98
C GLN A 31 -1.19 -1.04 -5.69
N LEU A 32 -0.40 -1.89 -5.04
CA LEU A 32 -0.77 -2.47 -3.73
C LEU A 32 -0.78 -1.39 -2.65
N TRP A 33 0.21 -0.51 -2.67
CA TRP A 33 0.31 0.60 -1.74
C TRP A 33 -0.80 1.63 -1.96
N ASN A 34 -1.10 2.00 -3.20
CA ASN A 34 -2.26 2.87 -3.50
C ASN A 34 -3.58 2.26 -3.00
N ALA A 35 -3.77 0.95 -3.18
CA ALA A 35 -4.96 0.25 -2.66
C ALA A 35 -5.03 0.26 -1.12
N LEU A 36 -3.90 0.06 -0.45
CA LEU A 36 -3.77 0.14 1.00
C LEU A 36 -4.12 1.53 1.52
N PHE A 37 -3.55 2.57 0.90
CA PHE A 37 -3.81 3.96 1.23
C PHE A 37 -5.26 4.34 1.01
N TYR A 38 -5.85 3.86 -0.09
CA TYR A 38 -7.28 4.05 -0.36
C TYR A 38 -8.12 3.50 0.79
N ILE A 39 -7.89 2.25 1.23
CA ILE A 39 -8.63 1.63 2.33
C ILE A 39 -8.43 2.40 3.64
N VAL A 40 -7.19 2.78 3.97
CA VAL A 40 -6.87 3.45 5.23
C VAL A 40 -7.48 4.87 5.29
N LYS A 41 -7.39 5.65 4.21
CA LYS A 41 -7.94 7.01 4.16
C LYS A 41 -9.47 7.04 4.07
N THR A 42 -10.06 6.11 3.32
CA THR A 42 -11.53 6.09 3.14
C THR A 42 -12.25 5.32 4.23
N GLY A 43 -11.55 4.44 4.96
CA GLY A 43 -12.16 3.49 5.88
C GLY A 43 -13.05 2.46 5.19
N CYS A 44 -12.95 2.31 3.87
CA CYS A 44 -13.81 1.40 3.12
C CYS A 44 -13.53 -0.07 3.49
N GLN A 45 -14.56 -0.90 3.37
CA GLN A 45 -14.39 -2.33 3.61
C GLN A 45 -13.47 -2.94 2.55
N TRP A 46 -12.61 -3.88 2.94
CA TRP A 46 -11.69 -4.57 2.03
C TRP A 46 -12.36 -5.13 0.77
N ARG A 47 -13.59 -5.66 0.91
CA ARG A 47 -14.37 -6.23 -0.20
C ARG A 47 -14.94 -5.17 -1.16
N MET A 48 -14.97 -3.91 -0.75
CA MET A 48 -15.42 -2.77 -1.54
C MET A 48 -14.29 -2.06 -2.28
N LEU A 49 -13.06 -2.59 -2.21
CA LEU A 49 -11.93 -2.05 -2.95
C LEU A 49 -12.25 -1.97 -4.45
N PRO A 50 -12.04 -0.82 -5.12
CA PRO A 50 -12.29 -0.66 -6.54
C PRO A 50 -11.56 -1.72 -7.38
N LYS A 51 -12.22 -2.17 -8.47
CA LYS A 51 -11.69 -3.22 -9.37
C LYS A 51 -10.42 -2.81 -10.13
N GLU A 52 -10.11 -1.53 -10.15
CA GLU A 52 -8.88 -0.97 -10.74
C GLU A 52 -7.64 -1.33 -9.92
N TYR A 53 -7.82 -1.60 -8.63
CA TYR A 53 -6.75 -2.03 -7.75
C TYR A 53 -6.55 -3.55 -7.80
N PRO A 54 -5.38 -4.04 -7.35
CA PRO A 54 -5.16 -5.46 -7.18
C PRO A 54 -6.24 -6.08 -6.27
N LYS A 55 -6.55 -7.37 -6.50
CA LYS A 55 -7.51 -8.11 -5.66
C LYS A 55 -7.25 -7.86 -4.17
N TRP A 56 -8.31 -7.55 -3.43
CA TRP A 56 -8.25 -7.22 -2.00
C TRP A 56 -7.54 -8.31 -1.18
N GLU A 57 -7.63 -9.59 -1.57
CA GLU A 57 -6.94 -10.71 -0.95
C GLU A 57 -5.41 -10.53 -0.98
N LEU A 58 -4.89 -10.04 -2.10
CA LEU A 58 -3.46 -9.77 -2.26
C LEU A 58 -3.06 -8.54 -1.43
N VAL A 59 -3.88 -7.49 -1.45
CA VAL A 59 -3.63 -6.27 -0.66
C VAL A 59 -3.59 -6.62 0.83
N TYR A 60 -4.54 -7.42 1.31
CA TYR A 60 -4.61 -7.88 2.69
C TYR A 60 -3.44 -8.80 3.07
N TYR A 61 -2.99 -9.68 2.17
CA TYR A 61 -1.79 -10.49 2.38
C TYR A 61 -0.56 -9.63 2.64
N TYR A 62 -0.35 -8.58 1.83
CA TYR A 62 0.78 -7.66 2.03
C TYR A 62 0.61 -6.79 3.28
N TYR A 63 -0.60 -6.31 3.56
CA TYR A 63 -0.91 -5.61 4.81
C TYR A 63 -0.51 -6.44 6.02
N ARG A 64 -0.97 -7.70 6.10
CA ARG A 64 -0.63 -8.63 7.19
C ARG A 64 0.86 -8.96 7.26
N LYS A 65 1.54 -9.00 6.11
CA LYS A 65 2.98 -9.25 6.05
C LYS A 65 3.79 -8.06 6.59
N TRP A 66 3.32 -6.84 6.36
CA TRP A 66 4.00 -5.62 6.77
C TRP A 66 3.54 -5.08 8.13
N SER A 67 2.38 -5.48 8.65
CA SER A 67 1.87 -5.03 9.96
C SER A 67 2.70 -5.46 11.17
N GLY A 68 3.79 -6.23 10.96
CA GLY A 68 4.77 -6.55 11.99
C GLY A 68 6.05 -5.71 11.89
N MET A 69 6.13 -4.80 10.92
CA MET A 69 7.26 -3.89 10.72
C MET A 69 6.92 -2.55 11.36
N GLU A 70 7.79 -2.07 12.25
CA GLU A 70 7.58 -0.81 12.96
C GLU A 70 7.54 0.38 11.99
N GLU A 71 8.31 0.31 10.89
CA GLU A 71 8.32 1.32 9.83
C GLU A 71 6.97 1.40 9.09
N PHE A 72 6.27 0.28 8.97
CA PHE A 72 4.95 0.23 8.33
C PHE A 72 3.89 0.90 9.20
N ASP A 73 3.93 0.65 10.52
CA ASP A 73 3.02 1.28 11.47
C ASP A 73 3.28 2.78 11.59
N LEU A 74 4.55 3.22 11.56
CA LEU A 74 4.90 4.64 11.51
C LEU A 74 4.36 5.32 10.24
N LEU A 75 4.52 4.67 9.08
CA LEU A 75 4.01 5.17 7.81
C LEU A 75 2.49 5.28 7.81
N LEU A 76 1.77 4.28 8.32
CA LEU A 76 0.32 4.34 8.47
C LEU A 76 -0.13 5.35 9.52
N GLY A 77 0.63 5.52 10.60
CA GLY A 77 0.36 6.48 11.66
C GLY A 77 0.44 7.93 11.16
N GLY A 78 1.35 8.23 10.24
CA GLY A 78 1.45 9.55 9.61
C GLY A 78 0.34 9.89 8.60
N LEU A 79 -0.55 8.94 8.30
CA LEU A 79 -1.63 9.08 7.30
C LEU A 79 -3.03 9.09 7.89
N ARG A 80 -3.16 8.81 9.19
CA ARG A 80 -4.41 8.90 9.93
C ARG A 80 -4.79 10.34 10.25
#